data_AF-A0A0C9TKI0-F1
#
_entry.id   AF-A0A0C9TKI0-F1
#
_cell.length_a   1.000
_cell.length_b   1.000
_cell.length_c   1.000
_cell.angle_alpha   90.00
_cell.angle_beta   90.00
_cell.angle_gamma   90.00
#
_symmetry.space_group_name_H-M   'P 1'
#
loop_
_entity.id
_entity.type
_entity.pdbx_description
1 polymer ?
#
loop_
_entity_poly.entity_id
_entity_poly.type
_entity_poly.pdbx_seq_one_letter_code
_entity_poly.pdbx_strand_id
1 'polypeptide(L)'
;DSDIPDPRFFQLTYGPINAANNADGYMGFVALDSYDVAGCAQQCNTRTTFNTTGPCIFFNLWTAVVNGTETSHVCSLYSIFTDNSTAVNTGQGNLQ
;
A
#
# COMPACT_ATOMS: atom_id res chain seq x y z
N ASP A 1 29.42 7.68 -4.41
CA ASP A 1 28.44 8.64 -3.91
C ASP A 1 27.08 8.01 -4.15
N SER A 2 26.55 7.38 -3.11
CA SER A 2 25.38 6.50 -3.20
C SER A 2 24.36 7.10 -2.24
N ASP A 3 23.58 8.06 -2.74
CA ASP A 3 22.34 8.50 -2.11
C ASP A 3 21.39 7.31 -2.08
N ILE A 4 21.58 6.43 -1.08
CA ILE A 4 20.53 5.56 -0.59
C ILE A 4 19.60 6.55 0.13
N PRO A 5 18.39 6.85 -0.37
CA PRO A 5 17.48 7.73 0.34
C PRO A 5 17.27 7.12 1.73
N ASP A 6 17.44 7.92 2.78
CA ASP A 6 17.08 7.52 4.14
C ASP A 6 15.69 6.86 4.08
N PRO A 7 15.49 5.69 4.72
CA PRO A 7 14.20 5.02 4.68
C PRO A 7 13.15 6.02 5.16
N ARG A 8 12.26 6.45 4.25
CA ARG A 8 11.18 7.34 4.65
C ARG A 8 10.36 6.58 5.69
N PHE A 9 10.28 7.17 6.87
CA PHE A 9 9.49 6.64 7.96
C PHE A 9 8.03 6.97 7.66
N PHE A 10 7.24 5.95 7.36
CA PHE A 10 5.80 6.08 7.17
C PHE A 10 5.11 6.10 8.52
N GLN A 11 4.04 6.89 8.62
CA GLN A 11 3.18 6.95 9.79
C GLN A 11 1.77 6.57 9.39
N LEU A 12 1.01 6.02 10.35
CA LEU A 12 -0.39 5.71 10.15
C LEU A 12 -1.20 7.01 10.01
N THR A 13 -1.76 7.27 8.83
CA THR A 13 -2.60 8.45 8.58
C THR A 13 -4.04 8.23 9.03
N TYR A 14 -4.59 7.04 8.80
CA TYR A 14 -5.94 6.65 9.23
C TYR A 14 -6.10 5.13 9.20
N GLY A 15 -7.15 4.63 9.85
CA GLY A 15 -7.43 3.20 9.98
C GLY A 15 -7.40 2.74 11.45
N PRO A 16 -7.76 1.48 11.71
CA PRO A 16 -8.23 0.47 10.75
C PRO A 16 -9.62 0.78 10.19
N ILE A 17 -9.83 0.49 8.90
CA ILE A 17 -11.13 0.55 8.20
C ILE A 17 -11.24 -0.60 7.21
N ASN A 18 -12.46 -0.92 6.76
CA ASN A 18 -12.73 -2.08 5.90
C ASN A 18 -12.60 -1.78 4.39
N ALA A 19 -11.75 -0.83 4.01
CA ALA A 19 -11.55 -0.45 2.62
C ALA A 19 -10.15 0.12 2.38
N ALA A 20 -9.56 -0.22 1.23
CA ALA A 20 -8.34 0.39 0.71
C ALA A 20 -8.68 1.55 -0.25
N ASN A 21 -7.70 2.41 -0.55
CA ASN A 21 -7.90 3.48 -1.53
C ASN A 21 -8.11 2.96 -2.95
N ASN A 22 -9.07 3.56 -3.65
CA ASN A 22 -9.10 3.57 -5.10
C ASN A 22 -8.86 5.02 -5.54
N ALA A 23 -7.60 5.35 -5.80
CA ALA A 23 -7.15 6.72 -5.98
C ALA A 23 -6.12 6.83 -7.10
N ASP A 24 -5.95 8.05 -7.62
CA ASP A 24 -4.91 8.38 -8.58
C ASP A 24 -3.51 8.07 -8.03
N GLY A 25 -2.53 8.00 -8.94
CA GLY A 25 -1.15 7.69 -8.57
C GLY A 25 -0.93 6.26 -8.08
N TYR A 26 -1.93 5.36 -8.20
CA TYR A 26 -1.75 3.95 -7.91
C TYR A 26 -0.62 3.34 -8.74
N MET A 27 0.35 2.74 -8.06
CA MET A 27 1.56 2.20 -8.66
C MET A 27 1.50 0.67 -8.82
N GLY A 28 0.43 0.02 -8.36
CA GLY A 28 0.34 -1.44 -8.23
C GLY A 28 0.51 -1.90 -6.78
N PHE A 29 0.59 -3.22 -6.60
CA PHE A 29 0.66 -3.83 -5.28
C PHE A 29 1.82 -4.83 -5.16
N VAL A 30 2.18 -5.13 -3.91
CA VAL A 30 3.05 -6.26 -3.56
C VAL A 30 2.37 -7.10 -2.48
N ALA A 31 2.55 -8.41 -2.53
CA ALA A 31 2.08 -9.31 -1.48
C ALA A 31 3.22 -9.58 -0.49
N LEU A 32 2.89 -9.65 0.80
CA LEU A 32 3.77 -10.00 1.90
C LEU A 32 3.27 -11.29 2.58
N ASP A 33 4.20 -12.06 3.12
CA ASP A 33 3.93 -13.30 3.86
C ASP A 33 3.30 -13.04 5.24
N SER A 34 3.42 -11.82 5.76
CA SER A 34 2.86 -11.40 7.04
C SER A 34 2.37 -9.95 6.98
N TYR A 35 1.55 -9.54 7.95
CA TYR A 35 1.14 -8.15 8.13
C TYR A 35 2.33 -7.33 8.66
N ASP A 36 3.20 -6.88 7.75
CA ASP A 36 4.44 -6.17 8.07
C ASP A 36 4.46 -4.75 7.49
N VAL A 37 4.21 -3.77 8.37
CA VAL A 37 4.24 -2.34 8.03
C VAL A 37 5.63 -1.91 7.56
N ALA A 38 6.70 -2.41 8.19
CA ALA A 38 8.06 -2.04 7.85
C ALA A 38 8.49 -2.63 6.50
N GLY A 39 8.13 -3.89 6.25
CA GLY A 39 8.30 -4.53 4.94
C GLY A 39 7.56 -3.77 3.84
N CYS A 40 6.31 -3.36 4.10
CA CYS A 40 5.52 -2.55 3.15
C CYS A 40 6.18 -1.19 2.85
N ALA A 41 6.65 -0.51 3.90
CA ALA A 41 7.39 0.75 3.77
C ALA A 41 8.68 0.57 2.96
N GLN A 42 9.41 -0.52 3.16
CA GLN A 42 10.61 -0.82 2.38
C GLN A 42 10.29 -0.98 0.90
N GLN A 43 9.20 -1.68 0.55
CA GLN A 43 8.75 -1.84 -0.84
C GLN A 43 8.35 -0.49 -1.47
N CYS A 44 7.72 0.40 -0.71
CA CYS A 44 7.43 1.76 -1.18
C CYS A 44 8.73 2.57 -1.38
N ASN A 45 9.71 2.43 -0.49
CA ASN A 45 11.00 3.14 -0.61
C ASN A 45 11.85 2.69 -1.80
N THR A 46 11.75 1.42 -2.23
CA THR A 46 12.43 0.95 -3.45
C THR A 46 11.71 1.35 -4.75
N ARG A 47 10.45 1.80 -4.66
CA ARG A 47 9.64 2.18 -5.82
C ARG A 47 9.80 3.66 -6.16
N THR A 48 10.93 4.01 -6.77
CA THR A 48 11.29 5.42 -7.08
C THR A 48 10.73 5.94 -8.39
N THR A 49 10.50 5.08 -9.39
CA THR A 49 9.91 5.45 -10.68
C THR A 49 9.17 4.25 -11.29
N PHE A 50 7.84 4.22 -11.25
CA PHE A 50 7.07 3.24 -12.01
C PHE A 50 5.91 3.97 -12.68
N ASN A 51 5.97 4.15 -14.01
CA ASN A 51 4.93 4.71 -14.90
C ASN A 51 4.14 5.95 -14.41
N THR A 52 4.63 6.65 -13.39
CA THR A 52 4.05 7.84 -12.76
C THR A 52 5.08 8.95 -12.63
N THR A 53 4.60 10.13 -12.21
CA THR A 53 5.36 11.39 -12.11
C THR A 53 6.29 11.48 -10.88
N GLY A 54 6.49 10.42 -10.08
CA GLY A 54 7.30 10.49 -8.85
C GLY A 54 7.41 9.18 -8.03
N PRO A 55 8.13 9.21 -6.90
CA PRO A 55 8.33 8.04 -6.03
C PRO A 55 7.04 7.66 -5.29
N CYS A 56 6.91 6.40 -4.88
CA CYS A 56 5.85 5.98 -3.96
C CYS A 56 5.94 6.81 -2.68
N ILE A 57 4.87 7.44 -2.19
CA ILE A 57 4.87 8.27 -0.97
C ILE A 57 3.76 7.88 0.01
N PHE A 58 2.92 6.92 -0.36
CA PHE A 58 1.79 6.45 0.44
C PHE A 58 1.53 4.97 0.12
N PHE A 59 1.03 4.20 1.09
CA PHE A 59 0.54 2.84 0.86
C PHE A 59 -0.66 2.47 1.73
N ASN A 60 -1.46 1.53 1.24
CA ASN A 60 -2.40 0.75 2.06
C ASN A 60 -1.80 -0.60 2.40
N LEU A 61 -2.02 -1.08 3.62
CA LEU A 61 -1.69 -2.45 4.03
C LEU A 61 -2.96 -3.12 4.57
N TRP A 62 -3.41 -4.16 3.88
CA TRP A 62 -4.62 -4.90 4.23
C TRP A 62 -4.41 -6.41 4.07
N THR A 63 -5.16 -7.20 4.82
CA THR A 63 -5.17 -8.66 4.68
C THR A 63 -6.25 -9.04 3.69
N ALA A 64 -5.87 -9.72 2.62
CA ALA A 64 -6.83 -10.33 1.72
C ALA A 64 -7.36 -11.62 2.34
N VAL A 65 -8.68 -11.70 2.47
CA VAL A 65 -9.40 -12.87 2.91
C VAL A 65 -10.14 -13.45 1.72
N VAL A 66 -9.99 -14.75 1.45
CA VAL A 66 -10.78 -15.50 0.46
C VAL A 66 -11.61 -16.54 1.18
N ASN A 67 -12.93 -16.48 1.04
CA ASN A 67 -13.88 -17.40 1.71
C ASN A 67 -13.67 -17.47 3.24
N GLY A 68 -13.36 -16.35 3.90
CA GLY A 68 -13.10 -16.29 5.34
C GLY A 68 -11.72 -16.79 5.77
N THR A 69 -10.85 -17.17 4.84
CA THR A 69 -9.46 -17.59 5.13
C THR A 69 -8.51 -16.49 4.68
N GLU A 70 -7.61 -16.04 5.57
CA GLU A 70 -6.53 -15.12 5.21
C GLU A 70 -5.61 -15.76 4.17
N THR A 71 -5.39 -15.10 3.04
CA THR A 71 -4.60 -15.65 1.94
C THR A 71 -3.32 -14.89 1.65
N SER A 72 -3.30 -13.58 1.91
CA SER A 72 -2.12 -12.75 1.67
C SER A 72 -2.25 -11.39 2.34
N HIS A 73 -1.15 -10.72 2.64
CA HIS A 73 -1.15 -9.32 3.04
C HIS A 73 -0.72 -8.46 1.86
N VAL A 74 -1.54 -7.46 1.50
CA VAL A 74 -1.38 -6.69 0.28
C VAL A 74 -1.00 -5.25 0.60
N CYS A 75 0.10 -4.83 -0.01
CA CYS A 75 0.65 -3.48 0.02
C CYS A 75 0.32 -2.77 -1.27
N SER A 76 -0.73 -1.94 -1.29
CA SER A 76 -1.07 -1.11 -2.45
C SER A 76 -0.31 0.21 -2.37
N LEU A 77 0.48 0.54 -3.39
CA LEU A 77 1.44 1.65 -3.37
C LEU A 77 0.95 2.84 -4.20
N TYR A 78 1.22 4.08 -3.78
CA TYR A 78 0.76 5.29 -4.45
C TYR A 78 1.87 6.36 -4.53
N SER A 79 1.95 7.07 -5.65
CA SER A 79 2.87 8.21 -5.87
C SER A 79 2.30 9.55 -5.43
N ILE A 80 1.06 9.58 -4.94
CA ILE A 80 0.43 10.76 -4.36
C ILE A 80 -0.08 10.44 -2.96
N PHE A 81 -0.23 11.46 -2.13
CA PHE A 81 -0.88 11.31 -0.84
C PHE A 81 -2.38 11.09 -1.04
N THR A 82 -2.99 10.26 -0.20
CA THR A 82 -4.42 9.99 -0.21
C THR A 82 -4.96 9.90 1.22
N ASP A 83 -6.27 9.88 1.37
CA ASP A 83 -6.98 9.92 2.64
C ASP A 83 -8.19 8.96 2.66
N ASN A 84 -8.94 8.95 3.76
CA ASN A 84 -10.07 8.05 3.95
C ASN A 84 -11.23 8.29 2.96
N SER A 85 -11.30 9.43 2.27
CA SER A 85 -12.42 9.76 1.37
C SER A 85 -12.40 8.91 0.09
N THR A 86 -11.22 8.41 -0.29
CA THR A 86 -11.05 7.52 -1.45
C THR A 86 -10.90 6.06 -1.04
N ALA A 87 -10.95 5.76 0.26
CA ALA A 87 -10.91 4.40 0.80
C ALA A 87 -12.26 3.71 0.61
N VAL A 88 -12.56 3.36 -0.64
CA VAL A 88 -13.84 2.78 -1.07
C VAL A 88 -13.68 1.40 -1.69
N ASN A 89 -12.43 0.92 -1.84
CA ASN A 89 -12.16 -0.42 -2.34
C ASN A 89 -12.23 -1.43 -1.20
N THR A 90 -13.41 -2.02 -1.01
CA THR A 90 -13.65 -3.10 -0.04
C THR A 90 -13.28 -4.49 -0.59
N GLY A 91 -12.45 -4.54 -1.64
CA GLY A 91 -12.06 -5.77 -2.32
C GLY A 91 -12.92 -6.13 -3.54
N GLN A 92 -12.48 -7.12 -4.33
CA GLN A 92 -13.16 -7.62 -5.54
C GLN A 92 -13.58 -9.09 -5.36
N GLY A 93 -14.89 -9.35 -5.40
CA GLY A 93 -15.43 -10.71 -5.29
C GLY A 93 -15.33 -11.26 -3.87
N ASN A 94 -14.71 -12.44 -3.71
CA ASN A 94 -14.48 -13.06 -2.39
C ASN A 94 -13.22 -12.54 -1.70
N LEU A 95 -12.42 -11.69 -2.36
CA LEU A 95 -11.28 -11.00 -1.76
C LEU A 95 -11.86 -9.81 -0.98
N GLN A 96 -12.03 -9.98 0.32
CA GLN A 96 -12.44 -8.91 1.26
C GLN A 96 -11.30 -8.63 2.25
#